data_AF-A0A7S1NGT2-F1
#
_entry.id   AF-A0A7S1NGT2-F1
#
_cell.length_a   1.000
_cell.length_b   1.000
_cell.length_c   1.000
_cell.angle_alpha   90.00
_cell.angle_beta   90.00
_cell.angle_gamma   90.00
#
_symmetry.space_group_name_H-M   'P 1'
#
loop_
_entity.id
_entity.type
_entity.pdbx_description
1 polymer ?
#
loop_
_entity_poly.entity_id
_entity_poly.type
_entity_poly.pdbx_seq_one_letter_code
_entity_poly.pdbx_strand_id
1 'polypeptide(L)'
;PELKPLLDGVSSLMQAVERYSQMKFTRISVQLAHYPGDGVGYVTHRDAPLDLNGADKERRQLTLICYLNADWEPYHGGALKLYPHSRDPSLQSLSLDDATTAEAKRKAREWESIEVQPKLGTIVAFVSDMEHEVLPVHHPRMAVTVWMYAKNPPFPFGSCKPIPTCSSTPVGGVSRPSAHSGQPPIEGPCSPASPRQAVWSGAARFLPTFRTNEQIFVSIASYRDPECQRTIRSLFAKARRPRNVFVGVVHQVAMPTDAHCFEIGYDYPQQVREVRLPHSMATGPCYARHMAQQLYSGEHYYLQIDSHMRFVSDWDVKLIQWLEECQAAGYPKPVLTTYPPDYRPKGVEGPTVVADLPDDVDHLNALPTVLCAKGFVVHEASHDAQGEGHELLRLQGKTLLKRPSGPVPSLFYAAGFHFSESSTIWEVPYDPSLEYVFFGEESTMLLRLWTRGYDLFAPPETVIYHLWTRSYRPTFWENAGNAS
;
A
#
# COMPACT_ATOMS: atom_id res chain seq x y z
N PRO A 1 20.58 29.72 -1.00
CA PRO A 1 21.52 28.57 -0.85
C PRO A 1 20.88 27.38 -0.14
N GLU A 2 20.21 27.63 0.99
CA GLU A 2 19.62 26.58 1.86
C GLU A 2 18.43 25.84 1.22
N LEU A 3 17.64 26.52 0.38
CA LEU A 3 16.53 25.89 -0.36
C LEU A 3 16.98 25.13 -1.63
N LYS A 4 18.26 25.20 -2.01
CA LYS A 4 18.75 24.59 -3.25
C LYS A 4 18.51 23.08 -3.31
N PRO A 5 18.77 22.28 -2.25
CA PRO A 5 18.49 20.85 -2.28
C PRO A 5 17.01 20.53 -2.46
N LEU A 6 16.12 21.31 -1.84
CA LEU A 6 14.68 21.18 -2.03
C LEU A 6 14.29 21.45 -3.49
N LEU A 7 14.82 22.52 -4.10
CA LEU A 7 14.57 22.85 -5.50
C LEU A 7 15.17 21.80 -6.47
N ASP A 8 16.33 21.24 -6.15
CA ASP A 8 16.94 20.14 -6.91
C ASP A 8 16.05 18.87 -6.83
N GLY A 9 15.50 18.57 -5.65
CA GLY A 9 14.56 17.47 -5.43
C GLY A 9 13.23 17.66 -6.17
N VAL A 10 12.67 18.86 -6.11
CA VAL A 10 11.48 19.27 -6.90
C VAL A 10 11.74 19.12 -8.39
N SER A 11 12.91 19.55 -8.88
CA SER A 11 13.30 19.40 -10.29
C SER A 11 13.41 17.93 -10.70
N SER A 12 13.94 17.08 -9.81
CA SER A 12 14.03 15.63 -10.04
C SER A 12 12.65 14.98 -10.08
N LEU A 13 11.74 15.38 -9.18
CA LEU A 13 10.35 14.93 -9.17
C LEU A 13 9.63 15.35 -10.46
N MET A 14 9.78 16.61 -10.90
CA MET A 14 9.22 17.09 -12.16
C MET A 14 9.65 16.20 -13.32
N GLN A 15 10.94 15.97 -13.48
CA GLN A 15 11.46 15.10 -14.56
C GLN A 15 10.89 13.68 -14.48
N ALA A 16 10.69 13.14 -13.27
CA ALA A 16 10.06 11.84 -13.10
C ALA A 16 8.60 11.87 -13.57
N VAL A 17 7.81 12.84 -13.11
CA VAL A 17 6.40 12.98 -13.50
C VAL A 17 6.26 13.20 -15.01
N GLU A 18 7.11 14.02 -15.62
CA GLU A 18 7.10 14.24 -17.08
C GLU A 18 7.36 12.96 -17.87
N ARG A 19 8.29 12.11 -17.41
CA ARG A 19 8.58 10.81 -18.03
C ARG A 19 7.37 9.87 -18.03
N TYR A 20 6.57 9.86 -16.96
CA TYR A 20 5.48 8.89 -16.78
C TYR A 20 4.11 9.40 -17.24
N SER A 21 3.86 10.72 -17.20
CA SER A 21 2.54 11.30 -17.44
C SER A 21 2.33 11.92 -18.82
N GLN A 22 3.39 11.98 -19.65
CA GLN A 22 3.44 12.78 -20.89
C GLN A 22 3.13 14.28 -20.69
N MET A 23 2.97 14.74 -19.45
CA MET A 23 2.84 16.14 -19.10
C MET A 23 4.21 16.82 -19.25
N LYS A 24 4.23 18.04 -19.78
CA LYS A 24 5.44 18.87 -19.82
C LYS A 24 5.20 20.09 -18.97
N PHE A 25 5.96 20.21 -17.88
CA PHE A 25 5.87 21.38 -17.05
C PHE A 25 6.62 22.54 -17.70
N THR A 26 6.01 23.71 -17.69
CA THR A 26 6.53 24.92 -18.33
C THR A 26 7.22 25.83 -17.33
N ARG A 27 6.73 25.87 -16.08
CA ARG A 27 7.36 26.61 -14.98
C ARG A 27 6.91 26.09 -13.62
N ILE A 28 7.56 26.60 -12.58
CA ILE A 28 7.13 26.49 -11.19
C ILE A 28 6.91 27.86 -10.56
N SER A 29 6.09 27.93 -9.51
CA SER A 29 6.07 29.04 -8.56
C SER A 29 6.17 28.50 -7.14
N VAL A 30 6.85 29.22 -6.25
CA VAL A 30 7.10 28.80 -4.87
C VAL A 30 6.53 29.82 -3.90
N GLN A 31 5.87 29.36 -2.84
CA GLN A 31 5.39 30.18 -1.72
C GLN A 31 5.90 29.60 -0.40
N LEU A 32 6.34 30.46 0.52
CA LEU A 32 6.50 30.11 1.92
C LEU A 32 5.24 30.56 2.67
N ALA A 33 4.47 29.61 3.20
CA ALA A 33 3.33 29.87 4.06
C ALA A 33 3.77 29.79 5.53
N HIS A 34 3.41 30.81 6.32
CA HIS A 34 3.59 30.84 7.76
C HIS A 34 2.26 31.18 8.42
N TYR A 35 1.74 30.23 9.19
CA TYR A 35 0.56 30.39 10.02
C TYR A 35 1.06 30.57 11.47
N PRO A 36 0.82 31.72 12.12
CA PRO A 36 1.41 32.02 13.42
C PRO A 36 0.85 31.19 14.59
N GLY A 37 -0.35 30.61 14.44
CA GLY A 37 -1.09 29.96 15.54
C GLY A 37 -2.47 30.62 15.74
N ASP A 38 -3.08 30.43 16.90
CA ASP A 38 -4.36 31.06 17.30
C ASP A 38 -5.62 30.59 16.55
N GLY A 39 -5.60 29.36 16.04
CA GLY A 39 -6.74 28.75 15.35
C GLY A 39 -6.92 29.22 13.90
N VAL A 40 -5.95 29.95 13.35
CA VAL A 40 -5.96 30.31 11.92
C VAL A 40 -5.88 29.06 11.06
N GLY A 41 -6.56 29.10 9.92
CA GLY A 41 -6.54 28.02 8.93
C GLY A 41 -6.64 28.61 7.53
N TYR A 42 -6.88 27.75 6.55
CA TYR A 42 -7.15 28.19 5.19
C TYR A 42 -8.34 27.43 4.66
N VAL A 43 -9.40 28.17 4.33
CA VAL A 43 -10.70 27.62 3.94
C VAL A 43 -10.58 26.71 2.72
N THR A 44 -11.56 25.82 2.55
CA THR A 44 -11.62 24.91 1.40
C THR A 44 -11.54 25.67 0.09
N HIS A 45 -10.56 25.32 -0.74
CA HIS A 45 -10.30 25.97 -2.02
C HIS A 45 -9.62 24.99 -3.00
N ARG A 46 -9.41 25.44 -4.24
CA ARG A 46 -8.59 24.76 -5.24
C ARG A 46 -7.46 25.68 -5.66
N ASP A 47 -6.30 25.12 -5.98
CA ASP A 47 -5.20 25.90 -6.55
C ASP A 47 -5.42 26.23 -8.03
N ALA A 48 -6.21 25.42 -8.74
CA ALA A 48 -6.62 25.63 -10.11
C ALA A 48 -8.15 25.51 -10.27
N PRO A 49 -8.79 26.41 -11.03
CA PRO A 49 -10.22 26.29 -11.33
C PRO A 49 -10.51 25.10 -12.26
N LEU A 50 -11.73 24.55 -12.17
CA LEU A 50 -12.20 23.44 -13.01
C LEU A 50 -12.58 23.86 -14.43
N ASP A 51 -12.83 25.16 -14.67
CA ASP A 51 -13.27 25.65 -15.98
C ASP A 51 -12.17 25.43 -17.04
N LEU A 52 -12.54 24.71 -18.10
CA LEU A 52 -11.69 24.37 -19.25
C LEU A 52 -11.79 25.40 -20.39
N ASN A 53 -12.46 26.54 -20.17
CA ASN A 53 -12.60 27.61 -21.16
C ASN A 53 -11.25 28.31 -21.46
N GLY A 54 -10.46 27.69 -22.33
CA GLY A 54 -9.20 28.21 -22.85
C GLY A 54 -8.16 27.12 -23.00
N ALA A 55 -8.25 26.33 -24.07
CA ALA A 55 -7.36 25.23 -24.45
C ALA A 55 -5.93 25.67 -24.85
N ASP A 56 -5.36 26.65 -24.15
CA ASP A 56 -3.97 27.09 -24.33
C ASP A 56 -3.40 27.90 -23.15
N LYS A 57 -4.17 28.06 -22.07
CA LYS A 57 -3.68 28.78 -20.87
C LYS A 57 -2.84 27.84 -20.01
N GLU A 58 -1.65 28.33 -19.65
CA GLU A 58 -0.79 27.70 -18.67
C GLU A 58 -1.49 27.69 -17.31
N ARG A 59 -1.72 26.51 -16.73
CA ARG A 59 -2.42 26.35 -15.45
C ARG A 59 -1.60 25.51 -14.47
N ARG A 60 -1.85 25.68 -13.17
CA ARG A 60 -1.31 24.80 -12.13
C ARG A 60 -1.89 23.40 -12.34
N GLN A 61 -1.03 22.40 -12.45
CA GLN A 61 -1.43 21.00 -12.61
C GLN A 61 -1.10 20.17 -11.37
N LEU A 62 0.05 20.45 -10.75
CA LEU A 62 0.50 19.76 -9.55
C LEU A 62 0.85 20.78 -8.46
N THR A 63 0.35 20.52 -7.27
CA THR A 63 0.72 21.22 -6.04
C THR A 63 1.58 20.30 -5.20
N LEU A 64 2.71 20.80 -4.73
CA LEU A 64 3.60 20.13 -3.79
C LEU A 64 3.73 20.98 -2.53
N ILE A 65 3.52 20.39 -1.36
CA ILE A 65 3.68 21.05 -0.07
C ILE A 65 4.76 20.32 0.71
N CYS A 66 5.82 21.03 1.10
CA CYS A 66 6.88 20.53 1.97
C CYS A 66 6.77 21.18 3.35
N TYR A 67 6.63 20.37 4.38
CA TYR A 67 6.46 20.84 5.76
C TYR A 67 7.79 21.02 6.50
N LEU A 68 7.88 22.11 7.25
CA LEU A 68 9.10 22.54 7.94
C LEU A 68 8.99 22.45 9.48
N ASN A 69 7.97 21.76 10.00
CA ASN A 69 7.62 21.85 11.42
C ASN A 69 8.22 20.69 12.22
N ALA A 70 9.35 20.94 12.87
CA ALA A 70 9.95 20.00 13.81
C ALA A 70 9.02 19.75 15.01
N ASP A 71 9.09 18.55 15.58
CA ASP A 71 8.39 18.19 16.83
C ASP A 71 6.87 18.44 16.79
N TRP A 72 6.26 18.23 15.62
CA TRP A 72 4.84 18.49 15.41
C TRP A 72 3.96 17.38 15.99
N GLU A 73 3.15 17.75 16.97
CA GLU A 73 2.17 16.87 17.59
C GLU A 73 0.74 17.12 17.10
N PRO A 74 -0.14 16.10 17.10
CA PRO A 74 -1.53 16.22 16.62
C PRO A 74 -2.34 17.34 17.27
N TYR A 75 -2.10 17.64 18.56
CA TYR A 75 -2.82 18.69 19.29
C TYR A 75 -2.43 20.12 18.87
N HIS A 76 -1.36 20.30 18.08
CA HIS A 76 -1.04 21.59 17.48
C HIS A 76 -2.00 21.97 16.34
N GLY A 77 -2.80 21.03 15.83
CA GLY A 77 -3.72 21.25 14.72
C GLY A 77 -3.01 21.44 13.38
N GLY A 78 -3.61 22.21 12.47
CA GLY A 78 -2.96 22.61 11.21
C GLY A 78 -2.83 21.53 10.15
N ALA A 79 -3.51 20.39 10.28
CA ALA A 79 -3.50 19.35 9.26
C ALA A 79 -4.02 19.88 7.91
N LEU A 80 -3.41 19.42 6.82
CA LEU A 80 -3.95 19.62 5.49
C LEU A 80 -5.01 18.56 5.25
N LYS A 81 -6.23 19.00 4.96
CA LYS A 81 -7.33 18.12 4.65
C LYS A 81 -7.59 18.16 3.15
N LEU A 82 -7.38 17.03 2.48
CA LEU A 82 -7.54 16.84 1.03
C LEU A 82 -8.87 16.18 0.74
N TYR A 83 -9.51 16.54 -0.39
CA TYR A 83 -10.77 15.96 -0.84
C TYR A 83 -10.62 15.33 -2.25
N PRO A 84 -10.11 14.08 -2.34
CA PRO A 84 -9.77 13.42 -3.61
C PRO A 84 -10.95 13.28 -4.58
N HIS A 85 -12.17 13.07 -4.05
CA HIS A 85 -13.39 12.86 -4.85
C HIS A 85 -14.17 14.15 -5.14
N SER A 86 -13.60 15.33 -4.88
CA SER A 86 -14.20 16.62 -5.26
C SER A 86 -14.45 16.78 -6.78
N ARG A 87 -13.97 15.83 -7.60
CA ARG A 87 -14.16 15.72 -9.05
C ARG A 87 -15.29 14.78 -9.49
N ASP A 88 -15.84 13.95 -8.61
CA ASP A 88 -16.82 12.92 -9.02
C ASP A 88 -18.15 13.57 -9.44
N PRO A 89 -18.57 13.44 -10.72
CA PRO A 89 -19.84 14.00 -11.21
C PRO A 89 -21.07 13.43 -10.48
N SER A 90 -20.99 12.20 -9.98
CA SER A 90 -22.08 11.56 -9.24
C SER A 90 -22.33 12.19 -7.86
N LEU A 91 -21.31 12.81 -7.27
CA LEU A 91 -21.42 13.60 -6.03
C LEU A 91 -21.84 15.05 -6.29
N GLN A 92 -21.68 15.54 -7.54
CA GLN A 92 -22.07 16.89 -7.96
C GLN A 92 -23.55 17.00 -8.39
N SER A 93 -24.19 15.89 -8.80
CA SER A 93 -25.55 15.88 -9.38
C SER A 93 -26.70 15.89 -8.36
N LEU A 94 -26.42 15.84 -7.06
CA LEU A 94 -27.44 16.03 -6.03
C LEU A 94 -27.77 17.53 -5.94
N SER A 95 -28.96 17.96 -6.39
CA SER A 95 -29.40 19.36 -6.34
C SER A 95 -29.42 19.94 -4.91
N LEU A 96 -29.39 21.27 -4.82
CA LEU A 96 -29.10 22.06 -3.60
C LEU A 96 -30.36 22.50 -2.81
N ASP A 97 -31.49 21.82 -2.97
CA ASP A 97 -32.77 22.41 -2.55
C ASP A 97 -33.29 21.93 -1.18
N ASP A 98 -32.65 20.95 -0.52
CA ASP A 98 -33.08 20.46 0.81
C ASP A 98 -31.96 20.44 1.86
N ALA A 99 -32.19 21.13 2.99
CA ALA A 99 -31.24 21.34 4.08
C ALA A 99 -30.78 20.03 4.79
N THR A 100 -31.55 18.95 4.68
CA THR A 100 -31.20 17.59 5.15
C THR A 100 -30.07 16.95 4.32
N THR A 101 -29.84 17.41 3.09
CA THR A 101 -28.80 16.92 2.19
C THR A 101 -27.45 17.60 2.40
N ALA A 102 -27.44 18.85 2.88
CA ALA A 102 -26.20 19.61 3.08
C ALA A 102 -25.34 19.04 4.21
N GLU A 103 -25.97 18.63 5.31
CA GLU A 103 -25.27 17.98 6.42
C GLU A 103 -24.83 16.55 6.07
N ALA A 104 -25.63 15.81 5.31
CA ALA A 104 -25.25 14.50 4.78
C ALA A 104 -24.08 14.59 3.78
N LYS A 105 -24.08 15.61 2.89
CA LYS A 105 -22.96 15.89 1.97
C LYS A 105 -21.71 16.37 2.71
N ARG A 106 -21.85 17.20 3.76
CA ARG A 106 -20.72 17.59 4.63
C ARG A 106 -20.14 16.37 5.32
N LYS A 107 -20.99 15.50 5.88
CA LYS A 107 -20.54 14.23 6.50
C LYS A 107 -19.88 13.32 5.47
N ALA A 108 -20.41 13.18 4.26
CA ALA A 108 -19.76 12.41 3.19
C ALA A 108 -18.39 12.98 2.79
N ARG A 109 -18.29 14.30 2.59
CA ARG A 109 -17.04 15.01 2.31
C ARG A 109 -16.00 14.87 3.42
N GLU A 110 -16.42 14.97 4.69
CA GLU A 110 -15.57 14.77 5.87
C GLU A 110 -15.08 13.33 6.01
N TRP A 111 -15.83 12.35 5.49
CA TRP A 111 -15.52 10.93 5.65
C TRP A 111 -14.55 10.38 4.60
N GLU A 112 -14.48 11.03 3.44
CA GLU A 112 -13.61 10.68 2.31
C GLU A 112 -12.33 11.54 2.24
N SER A 113 -12.16 12.45 3.19
CA SER A 113 -11.01 13.34 3.21
C SER A 113 -9.76 12.66 3.75
N ILE A 114 -8.61 13.00 3.18
CA ILE A 114 -7.31 12.57 3.69
C ILE A 114 -6.72 13.71 4.52
N GLU A 115 -6.40 13.45 5.78
CA GLU A 115 -5.75 14.43 6.67
C GLU A 115 -4.25 14.14 6.77
N VAL A 116 -3.43 15.12 6.39
CA VAL A 116 -1.98 15.03 6.45
C VAL A 116 -1.44 16.00 7.49
N GLN A 117 -0.79 15.43 8.50
CA GLN A 117 -0.14 16.20 9.56
C GLN A 117 1.07 16.96 9.02
N PRO A 118 1.28 18.24 9.38
CA PRO A 118 2.31 19.09 8.79
C PRO A 118 3.69 18.86 9.43
N LYS A 119 4.14 17.60 9.54
CA LYS A 119 5.39 17.24 10.22
C LYS A 119 6.62 17.53 9.35
N LEU A 120 7.74 17.89 9.96
CA LEU A 120 9.02 18.07 9.26
C LEU A 120 9.36 16.83 8.43
N GLY A 121 9.72 17.04 7.17
CA GLY A 121 10.08 15.97 6.23
C GLY A 121 8.87 15.35 5.50
N THR A 122 7.64 15.72 5.88
CA THR A 122 6.45 15.36 5.11
C THR A 122 6.37 16.20 3.84
N ILE A 123 6.26 15.52 2.70
CA ILE A 123 5.98 16.12 1.40
C ILE A 123 4.64 15.57 0.91
N VAL A 124 3.75 16.46 0.50
CA VAL A 124 2.45 16.11 -0.06
C VAL A 124 2.42 16.59 -1.50
N ALA A 125 2.07 15.72 -2.44
CA ALA A 125 1.85 16.09 -3.83
C ALA A 125 0.43 15.71 -4.26
N PHE A 126 -0.29 16.63 -4.88
CA PHE A 126 -1.67 16.41 -5.34
C PHE A 126 -1.97 17.27 -6.56
N VAL A 127 -2.98 16.87 -7.34
CA VAL A 127 -3.42 17.64 -8.51
C VAL A 127 -4.02 18.98 -8.08
N SER A 128 -3.63 20.08 -8.73
CA SER A 128 -3.93 21.44 -8.25
C SER A 128 -5.42 21.82 -8.28
N ASP A 129 -6.28 21.09 -8.98
CA ASP A 129 -7.73 21.31 -8.96
C ASP A 129 -8.46 20.46 -7.90
N MET A 130 -7.72 19.74 -7.05
CA MET A 130 -8.26 19.05 -5.89
C MET A 130 -8.65 20.07 -4.81
N GLU A 131 -9.87 19.93 -4.27
CA GLU A 131 -10.27 20.71 -3.09
C GLU A 131 -9.42 20.33 -1.88
N HIS A 132 -9.00 21.33 -1.13
CA HIS A 132 -8.27 21.14 0.11
C HIS A 132 -8.41 22.34 1.04
N GLU A 133 -8.15 22.11 2.33
CA GLU A 133 -8.12 23.15 3.36
C GLU A 133 -6.99 22.91 4.37
N VAL A 134 -6.62 23.95 5.09
CA VAL A 134 -5.73 23.86 6.25
C VAL A 134 -6.57 24.03 7.50
N LEU A 135 -6.66 22.97 8.30
CA LEU A 135 -7.40 22.98 9.56
C LEU A 135 -6.84 24.02 10.53
N PRO A 136 -7.64 24.50 11.51
CA PRO A 136 -7.19 25.43 12.53
C PRO A 136 -5.87 24.99 13.17
N VAL A 137 -4.92 25.92 13.25
CA VAL A 137 -3.60 25.67 13.82
C VAL A 137 -3.37 26.51 15.07
N HIS A 138 -2.89 25.86 16.13
CA HIS A 138 -2.67 26.49 17.44
C HIS A 138 -1.19 26.71 17.75
N HIS A 139 -0.31 26.32 16.84
CA HIS A 139 1.15 26.47 16.94
C HIS A 139 1.70 27.04 15.62
N PRO A 140 2.82 27.78 15.62
CA PRO A 140 3.46 28.24 14.38
C PRO A 140 3.68 27.11 13.37
N ARG A 141 3.02 27.19 12.20
CA ARG A 141 3.11 26.22 11.10
C ARG A 141 3.70 26.86 9.86
N MET A 142 4.76 26.25 9.36
CA MET A 142 5.47 26.64 8.15
C MET A 142 5.38 25.55 7.08
N ALA A 143 5.19 25.98 5.84
CA ALA A 143 5.20 25.10 4.69
C ALA A 143 5.75 25.82 3.45
N VAL A 144 6.50 25.10 2.62
CA VAL A 144 6.89 25.54 1.27
C VAL A 144 5.96 24.88 0.27
N THR A 145 5.15 25.69 -0.40
CA THR A 145 4.27 25.25 -1.48
C THR A 145 4.94 25.50 -2.82
N VAL A 146 4.94 24.51 -3.70
CA VAL A 146 5.41 24.60 -5.07
C VAL A 146 4.26 24.23 -6.00
N TRP A 147 3.92 25.12 -6.93
CA TRP A 147 2.98 24.83 -7.99
C TRP A 147 3.70 24.64 -9.31
N MET A 148 3.39 23.55 -9.99
CA MET A 148 3.93 23.21 -11.31
C MET A 148 2.88 23.49 -12.37
N TYR A 149 3.27 24.18 -13.43
CA TYR A 149 2.37 24.63 -14.48
C TYR A 149 2.61 23.87 -15.77
N ALA A 150 1.56 23.65 -16.56
CA ALA A 150 1.65 23.13 -17.92
C ALA A 150 0.59 23.77 -18.84
N LYS A 151 0.88 23.81 -20.15
CA LYS A 151 -0.05 24.23 -21.22
C LYS A 151 -0.83 23.01 -21.73
N ASN A 152 -2.16 23.09 -21.71
CA ASN A 152 -3.14 22.06 -22.11
C ASN A 152 -3.25 20.77 -21.26
N PRO A 153 -4.46 20.18 -21.16
CA PRO A 153 -4.71 19.02 -20.32
C PRO A 153 -4.48 17.70 -21.09
N PRO A 154 -3.84 16.70 -20.46
CA PRO A 154 -4.11 15.31 -20.78
C PRO A 154 -4.58 14.60 -19.50
N PHE A 155 -5.84 14.82 -19.10
CA PHE A 155 -6.53 13.87 -18.24
C PHE A 155 -8.02 13.89 -18.58
N PRO A 156 -8.48 13.14 -19.59
CA PRO A 156 -9.57 12.22 -19.33
C PRO A 156 -8.98 11.07 -18.51
N PHE A 157 -9.40 10.90 -17.26
CA PHE A 157 -9.35 9.55 -16.69
C PHE A 157 -10.30 8.71 -17.55
N GLY A 158 -9.71 7.96 -18.48
CA GLY A 158 -10.39 7.20 -19.50
C GLY A 158 -9.36 6.68 -20.51
N SER A 159 -8.85 5.48 -20.25
CA SER A 159 -7.88 4.73 -21.05
C SER A 159 -6.43 5.25 -21.07
N CYS A 160 -5.56 4.59 -20.28
CA CYS A 160 -4.16 4.42 -20.70
C CYS A 160 -4.19 3.73 -22.07
N LYS A 161 -3.68 4.39 -23.13
CA LYS A 161 -3.43 3.68 -24.39
C LYS A 161 -2.31 2.68 -24.15
N PRO A 162 -2.46 1.41 -24.57
CA PRO A 162 -1.41 0.42 -24.45
C PRO A 162 -0.15 0.88 -25.19
N ILE A 163 1.00 0.58 -24.58
CA ILE A 163 2.33 0.69 -25.19
C ILE A 163 2.30 -0.03 -26.54
N PRO A 164 2.87 0.52 -27.64
CA PRO A 164 2.90 -0.20 -28.91
C PRO A 164 3.63 -1.52 -28.71
N THR A 165 2.91 -2.62 -28.95
CA THR A 165 3.47 -3.97 -28.93
C THR A 165 4.60 -4.04 -29.95
N CYS A 166 5.75 -4.56 -29.52
CA CYS A 166 6.83 -4.91 -30.42
C CYS A 166 6.29 -5.99 -31.37
N SER A 167 6.12 -5.66 -32.65
CA SER A 167 5.62 -6.59 -33.65
C SER A 167 6.66 -7.68 -33.87
N SER A 168 6.50 -8.81 -33.19
CA SER A 168 7.22 -10.03 -33.52
C SER A 168 6.66 -10.59 -34.83
N THR A 169 7.37 -10.35 -35.93
CA THR A 169 7.25 -11.15 -37.14
C THR A 169 7.45 -12.63 -36.81
N PRO A 170 6.61 -13.55 -37.33
CA PRO A 170 6.76 -14.97 -37.07
C PRO A 170 7.99 -15.49 -37.82
N VAL A 171 8.99 -15.96 -37.07
CA VAL A 171 10.09 -16.76 -37.64
C VAL A 171 9.53 -18.15 -37.90
N GLY A 172 9.60 -18.58 -39.17
CA GLY A 172 9.12 -19.85 -39.66
C GLY A 172 9.71 -21.06 -38.93
N GLY A 173 8.92 -22.13 -38.94
CA GLY A 173 9.16 -23.35 -38.18
C GLY A 173 10.52 -24.00 -38.43
N VAL A 174 11.09 -24.54 -37.37
CA VAL A 174 12.18 -25.51 -37.43
C VAL A 174 11.79 -26.72 -36.62
N SER A 175 11.73 -27.84 -37.32
CA SER A 175 11.40 -29.18 -36.88
C SER A 175 12.33 -29.66 -35.76
N ARG A 176 11.76 -30.33 -34.75
CA ARG A 176 12.50 -31.12 -33.75
C ARG A 176 13.32 -32.23 -34.43
N PRO A 177 14.55 -32.50 -33.96
CA PRO A 177 15.10 -33.84 -33.96
C PRO A 177 15.22 -34.42 -32.54
N SER A 178 15.16 -35.73 -32.52
CA SER A 178 15.11 -36.64 -31.39
C SER A 178 16.41 -36.76 -30.58
N ALA A 179 16.25 -37.29 -29.36
CA ALA A 179 17.27 -37.58 -28.37
C ALA A 179 18.43 -38.46 -28.86
N HIS A 180 19.65 -38.16 -28.38
CA HIS A 180 20.67 -39.17 -28.09
C HIS A 180 21.63 -38.72 -26.96
N SER A 181 21.95 -39.72 -26.15
CA SER A 181 22.90 -39.89 -25.04
C SER A 181 24.25 -39.16 -25.05
N GLY A 182 24.74 -38.80 -23.85
CA GLY A 182 26.17 -38.74 -23.51
C GLY A 182 26.61 -37.56 -22.63
N GLN A 183 26.92 -37.80 -21.36
CA GLN A 183 27.88 -37.00 -20.55
C GLN A 183 29.33 -37.49 -20.88
N PRO A 184 30.45 -36.76 -20.61
CA PRO A 184 30.77 -36.05 -19.36
C PRO A 184 31.71 -34.79 -19.53
N PRO A 185 32.62 -34.39 -18.60
CA PRO A 185 32.50 -33.20 -17.74
C PRO A 185 33.60 -32.13 -17.94
N ILE A 186 33.38 -30.83 -17.69
CA ILE A 186 34.50 -29.87 -17.53
C ILE A 186 34.18 -28.77 -16.48
N GLU A 187 35.22 -28.50 -15.69
CA GLU A 187 35.43 -27.66 -14.50
C GLU A 187 35.27 -26.14 -14.74
N GLY A 188 35.11 -25.36 -13.64
CA GLY A 188 35.06 -23.88 -13.64
C GLY A 188 36.45 -23.21 -13.76
N PRO A 189 36.68 -21.95 -13.31
CA PRO A 189 35.76 -20.88 -12.92
C PRO A 189 35.91 -19.63 -13.82
N CYS A 190 34.95 -18.69 -13.81
CA CYS A 190 35.20 -17.34 -14.33
C CYS A 190 34.57 -16.28 -13.42
N SER A 191 35.43 -15.43 -12.86
CA SER A 191 35.06 -14.30 -12.01
C SER A 191 34.27 -13.23 -12.78
N PRO A 192 33.43 -12.45 -12.09
CA PRO A 192 32.56 -11.46 -12.71
C PRO A 192 33.34 -10.19 -13.07
N ALA A 193 33.29 -9.80 -14.35
CA ALA A 193 33.66 -8.46 -14.76
C ALA A 193 32.51 -7.51 -14.41
N SER A 194 32.76 -6.63 -13.43
CA SER A 194 31.92 -5.47 -13.12
C SER A 194 31.77 -4.54 -14.33
N PRO A 195 30.62 -3.85 -14.44
CA PRO A 195 30.71 -2.43 -14.73
C PRO A 195 29.90 -1.56 -13.77
N ARG A 196 30.64 -0.72 -13.06
CA ARG A 196 30.37 0.71 -12.79
C ARG A 196 29.16 1.05 -11.92
N GLN A 197 29.45 1.05 -10.63
CA GLN A 197 28.97 2.02 -9.65
C GLN A 197 28.88 3.44 -10.24
N ALA A 198 27.66 3.96 -10.35
CA ALA A 198 27.38 5.37 -10.15
C ALA A 198 26.49 5.46 -8.92
N VAL A 199 27.11 5.25 -7.75
CA VAL A 199 26.47 5.40 -6.45
C VAL A 199 26.18 6.89 -6.27
N TRP A 200 24.89 7.23 -6.18
CA TRP A 200 24.41 8.51 -5.67
C TRP A 200 24.87 8.67 -4.21
N SER A 201 26.09 9.14 -4.02
CA SER A 201 26.64 9.54 -2.74
C SER A 201 26.26 10.99 -2.47
N GLY A 202 25.01 11.21 -2.03
CA GLY A 202 24.53 12.58 -1.78
C GLY A 202 23.29 12.74 -0.89
N ALA A 203 22.57 11.67 -0.54
CA ALA A 203 21.29 11.77 0.18
C ALA A 203 21.35 11.52 1.70
N ALA A 204 22.53 11.52 2.32
CA ALA A 204 22.71 11.11 3.71
C ALA A 204 22.72 12.25 4.76
N ARG A 205 22.18 13.44 4.48
CA ARG A 205 22.32 14.59 5.42
C ARG A 205 21.07 15.35 5.85
N PHE A 206 19.87 14.80 5.63
CA PHE A 206 18.67 15.27 6.33
C PHE A 206 17.76 14.08 6.65
N LEU A 207 18.09 13.34 7.70
CA LEU A 207 17.17 12.41 8.34
C LEU A 207 16.82 12.97 9.74
N PRO A 208 15.54 13.17 10.07
CA PRO A 208 15.15 13.63 11.40
C PRO A 208 15.42 12.54 12.44
N THR A 209 16.03 12.97 13.55
CA THR A 209 15.95 12.40 14.91
C THR A 209 15.79 10.88 15.05
N PHE A 210 16.86 10.22 15.51
CA PHE A 210 16.95 8.84 16.03
C PHE A 210 15.60 8.10 16.16
N ARG A 211 15.18 7.45 15.07
CA ARG A 211 14.19 6.37 15.15
C ARG A 211 14.92 5.13 15.65
N THR A 212 14.33 4.41 16.58
CA THR A 212 14.87 3.11 16.98
C THR A 212 14.75 2.16 15.79
N ASN A 213 15.76 1.31 15.56
CA ASN A 213 15.76 0.27 14.51
C ASN A 213 14.67 -0.81 14.72
N GLU A 214 13.68 -0.60 15.60
CA GLU A 214 12.67 -1.60 15.96
C GLU A 214 11.23 -1.19 15.57
N GLN A 215 11.05 -0.07 14.87
CA GLN A 215 9.71 0.35 14.45
C GLN A 215 9.18 -0.50 13.30
N ILE A 216 7.92 -0.93 13.39
CA ILE A 216 7.22 -1.74 12.38
C ILE A 216 6.10 -0.93 11.76
N PHE A 217 6.11 -0.78 10.44
CA PHE A 217 4.96 -0.31 9.67
C PHE A 217 4.11 -1.49 9.22
N VAL A 218 2.85 -1.52 9.64
CA VAL A 218 1.88 -2.55 9.29
C VAL A 218 0.91 -2.01 8.23
N SER A 219 0.93 -2.60 7.03
CA SER A 219 0.11 -2.25 5.89
C SER A 219 -1.08 -3.18 5.75
N ILE A 220 -2.29 -2.61 5.72
CA ILE A 220 -3.56 -3.34 5.69
C ILE A 220 -4.45 -2.81 4.57
N ALA A 221 -4.88 -3.70 3.68
CA ALA A 221 -5.97 -3.42 2.74
C ALA A 221 -7.28 -4.03 3.27
N SER A 222 -8.32 -3.21 3.39
CA SER A 222 -9.62 -3.59 3.93
C SER A 222 -10.73 -3.25 2.97
N TYR A 223 -11.45 -4.26 2.50
CA TYR A 223 -12.67 -4.10 1.70
C TYR A 223 -13.87 -4.55 2.52
N ARG A 224 -14.70 -3.59 2.93
CA ARG A 224 -15.98 -3.80 3.63
C ARG A 224 -15.88 -4.84 4.76
N ASP A 225 -14.79 -4.77 5.53
CA ASP A 225 -14.41 -5.83 6.47
C ASP A 225 -14.60 -5.43 7.94
N PRO A 226 -15.63 -5.98 8.62
CA PRO A 226 -15.84 -5.68 10.04
C PRO A 226 -14.77 -6.27 10.96
N GLU A 227 -13.92 -7.17 10.48
CA GLU A 227 -12.81 -7.70 11.27
C GLU A 227 -11.59 -6.78 11.31
N CYS A 228 -11.49 -5.79 10.42
CA CYS A 228 -10.31 -4.93 10.34
C CYS A 228 -10.01 -4.22 11.66
N GLN A 229 -11.04 -3.66 12.30
CA GLN A 229 -10.95 -3.06 13.63
C GLN A 229 -10.46 -4.05 14.69
N ARG A 230 -10.88 -5.32 14.62
CA ARG A 230 -10.46 -6.37 15.57
C ARG A 230 -9.03 -6.84 15.32
N THR A 231 -8.63 -6.92 14.05
CA THR A 231 -7.26 -7.17 13.63
C THR A 231 -6.32 -6.10 14.19
N ILE A 232 -6.65 -4.82 14.03
CA ILE A 232 -5.85 -3.70 14.56
C ILE A 232 -5.79 -3.74 16.08
N ARG A 233 -6.92 -4.00 16.76
CA ARG A 233 -6.94 -4.15 18.22
C ARG A 233 -6.06 -5.32 18.69
N SER A 234 -6.18 -6.49 18.05
CA SER A 234 -5.38 -7.69 18.37
C SER A 234 -3.88 -7.42 18.18
N LEU A 235 -3.52 -6.76 17.07
CA LEU A 235 -2.16 -6.34 16.75
C LEU A 235 -1.52 -5.51 17.86
N PHE A 236 -2.21 -4.47 18.36
CA PHE A 236 -1.69 -3.64 19.44
C PHE A 236 -1.70 -4.35 20.79
N ALA A 237 -2.78 -5.06 21.12
CA ALA A 237 -2.94 -5.73 22.40
C ALA A 237 -1.91 -6.87 22.60
N LYS A 238 -1.47 -7.50 21.51
CA LYS A 238 -0.56 -8.66 21.55
C LYS A 238 0.89 -8.32 21.20
N ALA A 239 1.19 -7.08 20.79
CA ALA A 239 2.56 -6.64 20.59
C ALA A 239 3.27 -6.47 21.95
N ARG A 240 4.54 -6.89 22.04
CA ARG A 240 5.37 -6.64 23.23
C ARG A 240 5.73 -5.16 23.36
N ARG A 241 5.91 -4.48 22.22
CA ARG A 241 6.29 -3.06 22.12
C ARG A 241 5.28 -2.29 21.27
N PRO A 242 4.02 -2.13 21.72
CA PRO A 242 2.97 -1.53 20.91
C PRO A 242 3.27 -0.09 20.47
N ARG A 243 4.10 0.66 21.22
CA ARG A 243 4.57 2.01 20.87
C ARG A 243 5.49 2.06 19.63
N ASN A 244 6.03 0.92 19.22
CA ASN A 244 6.89 0.80 18.04
C ASN A 244 6.09 0.39 16.78
N VAL A 245 4.79 0.15 16.89
CA VAL A 245 3.96 -0.38 15.80
C VAL A 245 3.11 0.72 15.19
N PHE A 246 3.26 0.99 13.90
CA PHE A 246 2.47 1.99 13.17
C PHE A 246 1.64 1.28 12.12
N VAL A 247 0.37 1.65 11.97
CA VAL A 247 -0.55 1.01 11.03
C VAL A 247 -0.87 1.98 9.91
N GLY A 248 -0.77 1.53 8.66
CA GLY A 248 -1.35 2.17 7.48
C GLY A 248 -2.49 1.30 6.96
N VAL A 249 -3.72 1.79 7.02
CA VAL A 249 -4.90 1.03 6.59
C VAL A 249 -5.68 1.77 5.51
N VAL A 250 -6.04 1.04 4.46
CA VAL A 250 -6.93 1.51 3.40
C VAL A 250 -8.28 0.82 3.58
N HIS A 251 -9.32 1.59 3.89
CA HIS A 251 -10.69 1.13 4.01
C HIS A 251 -11.48 1.47 2.75
N GLN A 252 -12.06 0.45 2.11
CA GLN A 252 -12.94 0.58 0.95
C GLN A 252 -14.34 0.15 1.38
N VAL A 253 -15.25 1.10 1.57
CA VAL A 253 -16.49 0.91 2.35
C VAL A 253 -17.69 1.64 1.76
N ALA A 254 -18.89 1.14 2.06
CA ALA A 254 -20.18 1.68 1.66
C ALA A 254 -20.88 2.30 2.88
N MET A 255 -20.77 3.61 3.08
CA MET A 255 -21.47 4.27 4.19
C MET A 255 -22.92 4.65 3.82
N PRO A 256 -23.87 4.59 4.77
CA PRO A 256 -23.72 4.20 6.18
C PRO A 256 -23.77 2.69 6.44
N THR A 257 -23.99 1.85 5.41
CA THR A 257 -24.17 0.39 5.52
C THR A 257 -23.04 -0.29 6.29
N ASP A 258 -21.80 0.14 6.06
CA ASP A 258 -20.60 -0.46 6.64
C ASP A 258 -20.14 0.26 7.92
N ALA A 259 -21.00 1.06 8.56
CA ALA A 259 -20.67 1.74 9.83
C ALA A 259 -20.21 0.77 10.93
N HIS A 260 -20.73 -0.46 10.90
CA HIS A 260 -20.37 -1.55 11.81
C HIS A 260 -18.89 -1.97 11.72
N CYS A 261 -18.16 -1.56 10.67
CA CYS A 261 -16.72 -1.78 10.54
C CYS A 261 -15.87 -0.86 11.43
N PHE A 262 -16.48 0.13 12.10
CA PHE A 262 -15.80 1.20 12.85
C PHE A 262 -16.38 1.40 14.26
N GLU A 263 -16.94 0.35 14.86
CA GLU A 263 -17.55 0.37 16.20
C GLU A 263 -16.51 0.30 17.32
N ILE A 264 -15.33 -0.27 17.03
CA ILE A 264 -14.23 -0.46 17.96
C ILE A 264 -13.16 0.60 17.66
N GLY A 265 -12.96 1.52 18.60
CA GLY A 265 -11.85 2.48 18.53
C GLY A 265 -10.48 1.82 18.64
N TYR A 266 -9.44 2.52 18.18
CA TYR A 266 -8.07 2.05 18.31
C TYR A 266 -7.48 2.47 19.66
N ASP A 267 -6.75 1.56 20.30
CA ASP A 267 -6.02 1.86 21.55
C ASP A 267 -4.90 2.89 21.34
N TYR A 268 -4.33 2.92 20.12
CA TYR A 268 -3.24 3.82 19.72
C TYR A 268 -3.60 4.60 18.45
N PRO A 269 -4.60 5.50 18.48
CA PRO A 269 -5.11 6.17 17.28
C PRO A 269 -4.06 7.03 16.58
N GLN A 270 -3.12 7.61 17.33
CA GLN A 270 -2.01 8.41 16.78
C GLN A 270 -0.99 7.59 15.97
N GLN A 271 -1.00 6.27 16.13
CA GLN A 271 -0.15 5.33 15.39
C GLN A 271 -0.89 4.70 14.20
N VAL A 272 -2.16 5.06 13.96
CA VAL A 272 -2.96 4.57 12.83
C VAL A 272 -3.13 5.70 11.81
N ARG A 273 -2.70 5.42 10.58
CA ARG A 273 -2.84 6.27 9.40
C ARG A 273 -3.87 5.63 8.50
N GLU A 274 -4.93 6.34 8.18
CA GLU A 274 -6.06 5.78 7.44
C GLU A 274 -6.26 6.50 6.11
N VAL A 275 -6.64 5.73 5.09
CA VAL A 275 -7.30 6.25 3.89
C VAL A 275 -8.64 5.55 3.77
N ARG A 276 -9.71 6.32 3.61
CA ARG A 276 -11.07 5.80 3.44
C ARG A 276 -11.58 6.18 2.06
N LEU A 277 -12.09 5.19 1.33
CA LEU A 277 -12.58 5.33 -0.04
C LEU A 277 -13.95 4.67 -0.18
N PRO A 278 -14.80 5.14 -1.11
CA PRO A 278 -15.98 4.42 -1.53
C PRO A 278 -15.60 3.02 -2.01
N HIS A 279 -16.34 2.00 -1.57
CA HIS A 279 -16.10 0.62 -2.01
C HIS A 279 -16.20 0.47 -3.54
N SER A 280 -17.03 1.28 -4.21
CA SER A 280 -17.22 1.29 -5.66
C SER A 280 -15.95 1.61 -6.45
N MET A 281 -14.95 2.23 -5.81
CA MET A 281 -13.65 2.53 -6.41
C MET A 281 -12.63 1.40 -6.28
N ALA A 282 -13.02 0.25 -5.70
CA ALA A 282 -12.10 -0.85 -5.55
C ALA A 282 -11.81 -1.55 -6.88
N THR A 283 -10.55 -1.45 -7.30
CA THR A 283 -9.95 -2.17 -8.42
C THR A 283 -9.09 -3.34 -7.96
N GLY A 284 -9.43 -3.95 -6.81
CA GLY A 284 -8.73 -5.12 -6.28
C GLY A 284 -7.57 -4.83 -5.32
N PRO A 285 -6.92 -5.90 -4.82
CA PRO A 285 -5.98 -5.82 -3.70
C PRO A 285 -4.66 -5.14 -4.06
N CYS A 286 -4.17 -5.28 -5.30
CA CYS A 286 -2.90 -4.66 -5.71
C CYS A 286 -2.93 -3.15 -5.55
N TYR A 287 -3.99 -2.49 -6.01
CA TYR A 287 -4.18 -1.05 -5.86
C TYR A 287 -4.31 -0.63 -4.40
N ALA A 288 -5.12 -1.34 -3.60
CA ALA A 288 -5.29 -1.04 -2.18
C ALA A 288 -3.99 -1.23 -1.37
N ARG A 289 -3.21 -2.28 -1.66
CA ARG A 289 -1.89 -2.52 -1.04
C ARG A 289 -0.88 -1.45 -1.46
N HIS A 290 -0.89 -1.01 -2.72
CA HIS A 290 -0.08 0.13 -3.18
C HIS A 290 -0.43 1.41 -2.42
N MET A 291 -1.71 1.72 -2.24
CA MET A 291 -2.16 2.87 -1.46
C MET A 291 -1.74 2.76 0.01
N ALA A 292 -1.88 1.58 0.62
CA ALA A 292 -1.45 1.35 1.99
C ALA A 292 0.07 1.55 2.15
N GLN A 293 0.88 1.14 1.16
CA GLN A 293 2.32 1.42 1.13
C GLN A 293 2.66 2.92 1.14
N GLN A 294 1.79 3.80 0.62
CA GLN A 294 2.01 5.25 0.66
C GLN A 294 1.86 5.85 2.06
N LEU A 295 1.30 5.10 3.02
CA LEU A 295 1.16 5.51 4.42
C LEU A 295 2.41 5.21 5.25
N TYR A 296 3.43 4.60 4.65
CA TYR A 296 4.75 4.45 5.24
C TYR A 296 5.37 5.81 5.56
N SER A 297 6.05 5.91 6.71
CA SER A 297 6.64 7.18 7.13
C SER A 297 8.03 7.01 7.71
N GLY A 298 8.79 5.97 7.34
CA GLY A 298 10.19 5.80 7.76
C GLY A 298 10.40 4.79 8.89
N GLU A 299 9.44 3.92 9.17
CA GLU A 299 9.62 2.75 10.05
C GLU A 299 10.69 1.80 9.47
N HIS A 300 11.33 0.98 10.31
CA HIS A 300 12.44 0.14 9.87
C HIS A 300 11.98 -1.18 9.24
N TYR A 301 10.96 -1.81 9.85
CA TYR A 301 10.38 -3.06 9.37
C TYR A 301 9.02 -2.82 8.70
N TYR A 302 8.67 -3.72 7.79
CA TYR A 302 7.42 -3.73 7.05
C TYR A 302 6.68 -5.05 7.29
N LEU A 303 5.43 -4.94 7.73
CA LEU A 303 4.49 -6.05 7.85
C LEU A 303 3.29 -5.79 6.94
N GLN A 304 3.05 -6.63 5.94
CA GLN A 304 1.82 -6.61 5.18
C GLN A 304 0.91 -7.76 5.59
N ILE A 305 -0.35 -7.47 5.86
CA ILE A 305 -1.35 -8.46 6.27
C ILE A 305 -2.69 -8.24 5.58
N ASP A 306 -3.55 -9.25 5.63
CA ASP A 306 -4.97 -9.11 5.35
C ASP A 306 -5.72 -8.47 6.54
N SER A 307 -6.97 -8.09 6.34
CA SER A 307 -7.79 -7.33 7.31
C SER A 307 -8.46 -8.16 8.40
N HIS A 308 -8.34 -9.49 8.39
CA HIS A 308 -9.07 -10.41 9.28
C HIS A 308 -8.13 -11.43 9.89
N MET A 309 -7.25 -10.91 10.75
CA MET A 309 -6.17 -11.66 11.39
C MET A 309 -6.32 -11.63 12.92
N ARG A 310 -5.69 -12.60 13.60
CA ARG A 310 -5.52 -12.61 15.06
C ARG A 310 -4.07 -12.92 15.42
N PHE A 311 -3.48 -12.05 16.21
CA PHE A 311 -2.08 -12.14 16.60
C PHE A 311 -1.88 -12.96 17.87
N VAL A 312 -0.76 -13.66 17.96
CA VAL A 312 -0.30 -14.25 19.22
C VAL A 312 0.49 -13.21 20.01
N SER A 313 0.62 -13.42 21.32
CA SER A 313 1.45 -12.59 22.19
C SER A 313 2.91 -12.54 21.71
N ASP A 314 3.51 -11.35 21.81
CA ASP A 314 4.90 -11.05 21.44
C ASP A 314 5.21 -11.24 19.94
N TRP A 315 4.21 -11.12 19.06
CA TRP A 315 4.39 -11.33 17.61
C TRP A 315 5.48 -10.42 17.00
N ASP A 316 5.55 -9.17 17.45
CA ASP A 316 6.42 -8.11 16.93
C ASP A 316 7.90 -8.48 17.09
N VAL A 317 8.27 -8.85 18.30
CA VAL A 317 9.65 -9.21 18.65
C VAL A 317 10.05 -10.57 18.11
N LYS A 318 9.11 -11.51 17.97
CA LYS A 318 9.35 -12.81 17.33
C LYS A 318 9.71 -12.63 15.86
N LEU A 319 8.95 -11.80 15.14
CA LEU A 319 9.21 -11.51 13.73
C LEU A 319 10.55 -10.82 13.51
N ILE A 320 10.88 -9.81 14.32
CA ILE A 320 12.18 -9.13 14.26
C ILE A 320 13.31 -10.15 14.48
N GLN A 321 13.23 -10.94 15.55
CA GLN A 321 14.24 -11.94 15.88
C GLN A 321 14.49 -12.90 14.71
N TRP A 322 13.44 -13.47 14.13
CA TRP A 322 13.58 -14.43 13.03
C TRP A 322 14.10 -13.81 11.74
N LEU A 323 13.75 -12.56 11.46
CA LEU A 323 14.30 -11.85 10.31
C LEU A 323 15.81 -11.61 10.50
N GLU A 324 16.23 -11.19 11.69
CA GLU A 324 17.65 -11.01 12.06
C GLU A 324 18.43 -12.34 12.06
N GLU A 325 17.82 -13.45 12.48
CA GLU A 325 18.41 -14.79 12.38
C GLU A 325 18.70 -15.17 10.92
N CYS A 326 17.77 -14.88 9.99
CA CYS A 326 18.03 -15.06 8.56
C CYS A 326 19.19 -14.18 8.07
N GLN A 327 19.25 -12.92 8.49
CA GLN A 327 20.33 -12.00 8.13
C GLN A 327 21.69 -12.50 8.65
N ALA A 328 21.75 -12.96 9.90
CA ALA A 328 22.94 -13.53 10.51
C ALA A 328 23.39 -14.82 9.81
N ALA A 329 22.45 -15.59 9.24
CA ALA A 329 22.72 -16.77 8.42
C ALA A 329 23.22 -16.45 6.99
N GLY A 330 23.40 -15.17 6.64
CA GLY A 330 23.96 -14.74 5.36
C GLY A 330 22.92 -14.34 4.30
N TYR A 331 21.65 -14.18 4.68
CA TYR A 331 20.59 -13.72 3.78
C TYR A 331 20.33 -12.22 3.99
N PRO A 332 20.92 -11.32 3.19
CA PRO A 332 20.87 -9.88 3.47
C PRO A 332 19.48 -9.26 3.34
N LYS A 333 18.58 -9.89 2.57
CA LYS A 333 17.23 -9.41 2.30
C LYS A 333 16.18 -10.51 2.51
N PRO A 334 16.00 -11.01 3.75
CA PRO A 334 15.02 -12.04 3.99
C PRO A 334 13.60 -11.47 4.01
N VAL A 335 12.62 -12.30 3.70
CA VAL A 335 11.20 -12.02 3.86
C VAL A 335 10.55 -13.22 4.54
N LEU A 336 9.91 -12.99 5.68
CA LEU A 336 9.08 -14.00 6.33
C LEU A 336 7.68 -13.99 5.70
N THR A 337 7.21 -15.13 5.19
CA THR A 337 5.92 -15.24 4.51
C THR A 337 5.35 -16.66 4.63
N THR A 338 4.03 -16.76 4.78
CA THR A 338 3.31 -18.04 4.84
C THR A 338 1.80 -17.83 4.68
N TYR A 339 1.03 -18.91 4.58
CA TYR A 339 -0.43 -18.89 4.78
C TYR A 339 -0.76 -19.26 6.22
N PRO A 340 -1.20 -18.29 7.05
CA PRO A 340 -1.43 -18.55 8.46
C PRO A 340 -2.55 -19.58 8.72
N PRO A 341 -2.49 -20.34 9.83
CA PRO A 341 -3.58 -21.23 10.24
C PRO A 341 -4.92 -20.50 10.49
N ASP A 342 -6.03 -21.23 10.43
CA ASP A 342 -7.37 -20.70 10.77
C ASP A 342 -7.56 -20.59 12.30
N TYR A 343 -8.32 -19.58 12.78
CA TYR A 343 -8.66 -19.39 14.21
C TYR A 343 -10.12 -19.70 14.57
N ARG A 344 -10.90 -20.29 13.66
CA ARG A 344 -12.29 -20.65 13.98
C ARG A 344 -12.43 -21.65 15.15
N PRO A 345 -13.52 -21.57 15.94
CA PRO A 345 -13.85 -22.59 16.93
C PRO A 345 -13.94 -23.98 16.28
N LYS A 346 -13.28 -24.98 16.90
CA LYS A 346 -13.32 -26.37 16.42
C LYS A 346 -14.78 -26.86 16.33
N GLY A 347 -15.14 -27.45 15.18
CA GLY A 347 -16.44 -28.09 14.97
C GLY A 347 -17.57 -27.17 14.50
N VAL A 348 -17.29 -25.88 14.29
CA VAL A 348 -18.28 -24.95 13.71
C VAL A 348 -18.02 -24.81 12.21
N GLU A 349 -18.71 -25.62 11.41
CA GLU A 349 -18.86 -25.37 9.97
C GLU A 349 -20.11 -24.51 9.76
N GLY A 350 -19.94 -23.33 9.14
CA GLY A 350 -21.04 -22.39 8.85
C GLY A 350 -20.66 -20.92 9.06
N PRO A 351 -21.59 -19.98 8.78
CA PRO A 351 -21.38 -18.57 9.06
C PRO A 351 -21.49 -18.31 10.57
N THR A 352 -20.41 -18.56 11.32
CA THR A 352 -20.28 -17.99 12.66
C THR A 352 -20.36 -16.48 12.53
N VAL A 353 -21.22 -15.82 13.30
CA VAL A 353 -21.22 -14.37 13.37
C VAL A 353 -19.83 -13.95 13.81
N VAL A 354 -19.21 -13.05 13.05
CA VAL A 354 -17.85 -12.57 13.25
C VAL A 354 -17.59 -12.12 14.70
N ALA A 355 -18.62 -11.57 15.34
CA ALA A 355 -18.58 -11.14 16.74
C ALA A 355 -18.28 -12.26 17.75
N ASP A 356 -18.55 -13.51 17.42
CA ASP A 356 -18.41 -14.68 18.30
C ASP A 356 -17.06 -15.41 18.13
N LEU A 357 -16.19 -14.94 17.23
CA LEU A 357 -14.86 -15.54 17.04
C LEU A 357 -13.90 -15.15 18.17
N PRO A 358 -13.00 -16.06 18.58
CA PRO A 358 -12.09 -15.79 19.68
C PRO A 358 -11.09 -14.69 19.32
N ASP A 359 -10.97 -13.69 20.19
CA ASP A 359 -9.92 -12.67 20.08
C ASP A 359 -8.56 -13.15 20.63
N ASP A 360 -8.59 -14.06 21.60
CA ASP A 360 -7.39 -14.68 22.14
C ASP A 360 -7.11 -16.03 21.48
N VAL A 361 -6.01 -16.09 20.73
CA VAL A 361 -5.60 -17.26 19.93
C VAL A 361 -4.34 -17.93 20.47
N ASP A 362 -3.76 -17.45 21.57
CA ASP A 362 -2.50 -17.98 22.13
C ASP A 362 -2.62 -19.47 22.49
N HIS A 363 -3.79 -19.87 22.97
CA HIS A 363 -4.09 -21.25 23.36
C HIS A 363 -4.18 -22.23 22.17
N LEU A 364 -4.37 -21.74 20.94
CA LEU A 364 -4.52 -22.60 19.76
C LEU A 364 -3.21 -23.33 19.42
N ASN A 365 -2.06 -22.73 19.74
CA ASN A 365 -0.72 -23.31 19.62
C ASN A 365 -0.49 -24.12 18.32
N ALA A 366 -0.97 -23.58 17.20
CA ALA A 366 -0.97 -24.28 15.92
C ALA A 366 0.47 -24.44 15.40
N LEU A 367 0.74 -25.56 14.73
CA LEU A 367 2.02 -25.75 14.05
C LEU A 367 2.10 -24.81 12.84
N PRO A 368 3.30 -24.25 12.56
CA PRO A 368 3.49 -23.35 11.43
C PRO A 368 3.24 -24.07 10.10
N THR A 369 3.00 -23.26 9.07
CA THR A 369 2.76 -23.71 7.70
C THR A 369 3.91 -23.28 6.78
N VAL A 370 4.15 -24.08 5.74
CA VAL A 370 5.02 -23.73 4.61
C VAL A 370 4.19 -23.64 3.34
N LEU A 371 4.54 -22.73 2.43
CA LEU A 371 3.87 -22.58 1.16
C LEU A 371 4.33 -23.67 0.17
N CYS A 372 3.39 -24.24 -0.55
CA CYS A 372 3.63 -25.26 -1.58
C CYS A 372 2.79 -24.95 -2.82
N ALA A 373 3.28 -25.37 -3.99
CA ALA A 373 2.44 -25.43 -5.18
C ALA A 373 1.28 -26.42 -4.94
N LYS A 374 0.06 -25.99 -5.25
CA LYS A 374 -1.12 -26.86 -5.33
C LYS A 374 -1.27 -27.44 -6.73
N GLY A 375 -1.02 -26.61 -7.74
CA GLY A 375 -1.17 -26.96 -9.16
C GLY A 375 -1.61 -25.77 -9.97
N PHE A 376 -1.64 -25.95 -11.29
CA PHE A 376 -2.18 -25.00 -12.25
C PHE A 376 -3.69 -25.25 -12.37
N VAL A 377 -4.49 -24.19 -12.25
CA VAL A 377 -5.95 -24.28 -12.41
C VAL A 377 -6.46 -23.11 -13.23
N VAL A 378 -7.45 -23.37 -14.08
CA VAL A 378 -8.23 -22.32 -14.73
C VAL A 378 -9.15 -21.70 -13.68
N HIS A 379 -9.00 -20.41 -13.45
CA HIS A 379 -9.86 -19.63 -12.57
C HIS A 379 -10.85 -18.79 -13.40
N GLU A 380 -12.03 -18.47 -12.90
CA GLU A 380 -12.96 -17.60 -13.64
C GLU A 380 -12.30 -16.27 -14.03
N ALA A 381 -11.63 -15.63 -13.07
CA ALA A 381 -10.80 -14.43 -13.29
C ALA A 381 -9.57 -14.62 -14.22
N SER A 382 -9.33 -15.80 -14.79
CA SER A 382 -8.26 -16.06 -15.76
C SER A 382 -8.73 -16.16 -17.20
N HIS A 383 -10.03 -15.92 -17.45
CA HIS A 383 -10.56 -15.87 -18.81
C HIS A 383 -10.12 -14.58 -19.48
N ASP A 384 -9.65 -14.68 -20.72
CA ASP A 384 -9.34 -13.51 -21.54
C ASP A 384 -10.60 -12.89 -22.16
N ALA A 385 -10.41 -11.84 -22.96
CA ALA A 385 -11.50 -11.14 -23.64
C ALA A 385 -12.23 -12.02 -24.67
N GLN A 386 -11.64 -13.15 -25.07
CA GLN A 386 -12.24 -14.15 -25.97
C GLN A 386 -12.96 -15.26 -25.19
N GLY A 387 -12.90 -15.23 -23.85
CA GLY A 387 -13.48 -16.24 -22.98
C GLY A 387 -12.64 -17.52 -22.89
N GLU A 388 -11.37 -17.50 -23.30
CA GLU A 388 -10.46 -18.63 -23.06
C GLU A 388 -9.85 -18.53 -21.66
N GLY A 389 -10.06 -19.55 -20.84
CA GLY A 389 -9.51 -19.64 -19.49
C GLY A 389 -8.05 -20.09 -19.47
N HIS A 390 -7.19 -19.31 -18.83
CA HIS A 390 -5.76 -19.59 -18.73
C HIS A 390 -5.39 -20.19 -17.37
N GLU A 391 -4.54 -21.21 -17.34
CA GLU A 391 -4.16 -21.81 -16.06
C GLU A 391 -3.26 -20.89 -15.23
N LEU A 392 -3.61 -20.69 -13.96
CA LEU A 392 -2.81 -19.97 -12.98
C LEU A 392 -2.29 -20.93 -11.91
N LEU A 393 -1.01 -20.75 -11.53
CA LEU A 393 -0.44 -21.47 -10.38
C LEU A 393 -1.19 -21.08 -9.10
N ARG A 394 -1.72 -22.08 -8.39
CA ARG A 394 -2.29 -21.92 -7.06
C ARG A 394 -1.33 -22.43 -6.01
N LEU A 395 -1.29 -21.71 -4.90
CA LEU A 395 -0.52 -22.07 -3.72
C LEU A 395 -1.44 -22.69 -2.66
N GLN A 396 -0.84 -23.44 -1.74
CA GLN A 396 -1.47 -23.95 -0.53
C GLN A 396 -0.49 -23.91 0.63
N GLY A 397 -1.01 -23.72 1.85
CA GLY A 397 -0.23 -23.90 3.07
C GLY A 397 -0.24 -25.37 3.48
N LYS A 398 0.91 -25.92 3.83
CA LYS A 398 1.05 -27.24 4.44
C LYS A 398 1.57 -27.09 5.86
N THR A 399 0.78 -27.54 6.83
CA THR A 399 1.18 -27.56 8.23
C THR A 399 2.35 -28.52 8.44
N LEU A 400 3.40 -28.04 9.11
CA LEU A 400 4.55 -28.86 9.46
C LEU A 400 4.17 -29.90 10.53
N LEU A 401 4.81 -31.06 10.49
CA LEU A 401 4.60 -32.13 11.47
C LEU A 401 5.27 -31.84 12.82
N LYS A 402 6.27 -30.96 12.83
CA LYS A 402 7.06 -30.57 14.00
C LYS A 402 7.44 -29.11 13.90
N ARG A 403 7.65 -28.46 15.04
CA ARG A 403 8.19 -27.10 15.09
C ARG A 403 9.66 -27.12 14.65
N PRO A 404 10.05 -26.37 13.62
CA PRO A 404 11.45 -26.17 13.26
C PRO A 404 12.15 -25.33 14.33
N SER A 405 13.49 -25.38 14.36
CA SER A 405 14.31 -24.61 15.32
C SER A 405 14.52 -23.15 14.91
N GLY A 406 14.15 -22.78 13.68
CA GLY A 406 14.34 -21.46 13.12
C GLY A 406 13.63 -21.33 11.76
N PRO A 407 13.68 -20.15 11.12
CA PRO A 407 12.98 -19.88 9.86
C PRO A 407 13.30 -20.92 8.79
N VAL A 408 12.26 -21.35 8.06
CA VAL A 408 12.37 -22.43 7.06
C VAL A 408 12.37 -21.82 5.67
N PRO A 409 13.33 -22.10 4.78
CA PRO A 409 13.30 -21.59 3.41
C PRO A 409 11.96 -21.88 2.71
N SER A 410 11.41 -20.86 2.04
CA SER A 410 10.17 -20.93 1.26
C SER A 410 10.47 -20.63 -0.21
N LEU A 411 9.79 -21.33 -1.12
CA LEU A 411 9.88 -21.08 -2.57
C LEU A 411 8.79 -20.16 -3.10
N PHE A 412 7.80 -19.84 -2.25
CA PHE A 412 6.62 -19.09 -2.65
C PHE A 412 6.33 -17.95 -1.67
N TYR A 413 5.55 -17.00 -2.15
CA TYR A 413 5.16 -15.79 -1.45
C TYR A 413 3.65 -15.79 -1.19
N ALA A 414 3.24 -15.33 -0.01
CA ALA A 414 1.85 -15.09 0.34
C ALA A 414 1.62 -13.58 0.54
N ALA A 415 0.65 -13.02 -0.17
CA ALA A 415 0.37 -11.59 -0.07
C ALA A 415 -0.28 -11.19 1.25
N GLY A 416 -1.04 -12.09 1.87
CA GLY A 416 -1.74 -11.87 3.14
C GLY A 416 -0.88 -11.95 4.39
N PHE A 417 0.41 -12.29 4.26
CA PHE A 417 1.39 -12.24 5.34
C PHE A 417 2.83 -12.14 4.80
N HIS A 418 3.44 -10.97 4.98
CA HIS A 418 4.81 -10.64 4.59
C HIS A 418 5.44 -9.80 5.69
N PHE A 419 6.55 -10.24 6.27
CA PHE A 419 7.41 -9.43 7.14
C PHE A 419 8.83 -9.29 6.59
N SER A 420 9.35 -8.08 6.53
CA SER A 420 10.70 -7.76 6.01
C SER A 420 11.21 -6.42 6.53
N GLU A 421 12.40 -5.99 6.12
CA GLU A 421 12.78 -4.57 6.20
C GLU A 421 11.92 -3.72 5.25
N SER A 422 11.67 -2.46 5.60
CA SER A 422 10.86 -1.54 4.80
C SER A 422 11.43 -1.21 3.43
N SER A 423 12.68 -1.60 3.14
CA SER A 423 13.28 -1.49 1.82
C SER A 423 12.45 -2.13 0.71
N THR A 424 11.71 -3.19 1.04
CA THR A 424 10.76 -3.82 0.11
C THR A 424 9.73 -2.86 -0.47
N ILE A 425 9.33 -1.81 0.25
CA ILE A 425 8.29 -0.87 -0.17
C ILE A 425 8.73 -0.07 -1.41
N TRP A 426 9.98 0.38 -1.48
CA TRP A 426 10.47 1.17 -2.62
C TRP A 426 11.28 0.35 -3.62
N GLU A 427 11.91 -0.75 -3.20
CA GLU A 427 12.57 -1.65 -4.13
C GLU A 427 11.56 -2.48 -4.90
N VAL A 428 10.52 -3.00 -4.23
CA VAL A 428 9.52 -3.92 -4.78
C VAL A 428 8.08 -3.41 -4.47
N PRO A 429 7.72 -2.19 -4.89
CA PRO A 429 6.39 -1.64 -4.62
C PRO A 429 5.29 -2.45 -5.28
N TYR A 430 4.09 -2.51 -4.69
CA TYR A 430 2.92 -2.98 -5.42
C TYR A 430 2.68 -2.12 -6.66
N ASP A 431 2.36 -2.77 -7.77
CA ASP A 431 2.07 -2.09 -9.02
C ASP A 431 0.60 -1.63 -9.03
N PRO A 432 0.33 -0.32 -9.02
CA PRO A 432 -1.04 0.19 -9.02
C PRO A 432 -1.77 -0.06 -10.34
N SER A 433 -1.07 -0.41 -11.42
CA SER A 433 -1.68 -0.71 -12.72
C SER A 433 -2.25 -2.13 -12.83
N LEU A 434 -1.98 -3.01 -11.84
CA LEU A 434 -2.56 -4.35 -11.75
C LEU A 434 -3.99 -4.30 -11.20
N GLU A 435 -4.83 -3.49 -11.85
CA GLU A 435 -6.24 -3.38 -11.54
C GLU A 435 -6.95 -4.72 -11.80
N TYR A 436 -7.85 -5.07 -10.89
CA TYR A 436 -8.66 -6.29 -10.85
C TYR A 436 -7.86 -7.61 -10.75
N VAL A 437 -6.53 -7.53 -10.58
CA VAL A 437 -5.68 -8.69 -10.31
C VAL A 437 -5.80 -9.09 -8.85
N PHE A 438 -6.40 -10.26 -8.61
CA PHE A 438 -6.41 -10.92 -7.31
C PHE A 438 -5.57 -12.20 -7.36
N PHE A 439 -5.91 -13.10 -8.28
CA PHE A 439 -5.12 -14.29 -8.53
C PHE A 439 -3.97 -13.95 -9.47
N GLY A 440 -2.74 -14.29 -9.06
CA GLY A 440 -1.51 -13.95 -9.79
C GLY A 440 -0.67 -12.83 -9.17
N GLU A 441 -1.23 -12.03 -8.25
CA GLU A 441 -0.45 -10.99 -7.55
C GLU A 441 0.74 -11.59 -6.80
N GLU A 442 0.53 -12.75 -6.17
CA GLU A 442 1.56 -13.45 -5.40
C GLU A 442 2.72 -13.91 -6.28
N SER A 443 2.43 -14.45 -7.46
CA SER A 443 3.45 -14.85 -8.45
C SER A 443 4.23 -13.65 -8.96
N THR A 444 3.54 -12.53 -9.20
CA THR A 444 4.17 -11.28 -9.66
C THR A 444 5.11 -10.72 -8.59
N MET A 445 4.65 -10.65 -7.34
CA MET A 445 5.47 -10.20 -6.22
C MET A 445 6.66 -11.13 -5.95
N LEU A 446 6.46 -12.45 -5.99
CA LEU A 446 7.53 -13.44 -5.85
C LEU A 446 8.67 -13.19 -6.85
N LEU A 447 8.34 -13.06 -8.14
CA LEU A 447 9.35 -12.83 -9.18
C LEU A 447 10.09 -11.50 -8.97
N ARG A 448 9.36 -10.45 -8.58
CA ARG A 448 9.95 -9.12 -8.37
C ARG A 448 10.84 -9.04 -7.12
N LEU A 449 10.50 -9.78 -6.06
CA LEU A 449 11.31 -9.97 -4.86
C LEU A 449 12.59 -10.74 -5.22
N TRP A 450 12.45 -11.91 -5.84
CA TRP A 450 13.58 -12.78 -6.18
C TRP A 450 14.59 -12.10 -7.10
N THR A 451 14.11 -11.41 -8.15
CA THR A 451 14.98 -10.66 -9.09
C THR A 451 15.70 -9.46 -8.45
N ARG A 452 15.36 -9.08 -7.21
CA ARG A 452 16.02 -8.03 -6.43
C ARG A 452 16.84 -8.58 -5.25
N GLY A 453 17.05 -9.89 -5.23
CA GLY A 453 17.89 -10.57 -4.25
C GLY A 453 17.21 -10.79 -2.89
N TYR A 454 15.88 -10.81 -2.85
CA TYR A 454 15.14 -11.20 -1.65
C TYR A 454 14.97 -12.72 -1.59
N ASP A 455 15.20 -13.28 -0.40
CA ASP A 455 15.02 -14.70 -0.10
C ASP A 455 13.83 -14.90 0.85
N LEU A 456 13.02 -15.93 0.62
CA LEU A 456 11.77 -16.14 1.36
C LEU A 456 11.91 -17.24 2.40
N PHE A 457 11.28 -17.04 3.56
CA PHE A 457 11.26 -17.98 4.67
C PHE A 457 9.87 -18.06 5.30
N ALA A 458 9.46 -19.24 5.74
CA ALA A 458 8.32 -19.42 6.61
C ALA A 458 8.74 -19.25 8.08
N PRO A 459 7.93 -18.56 8.92
CA PRO A 459 8.19 -18.47 10.36
C PRO A 459 8.25 -19.85 11.02
N PRO A 460 9.13 -20.06 12.03
CA PRO A 460 9.23 -21.32 12.75
C PRO A 460 8.07 -21.59 13.70
N GLU A 461 7.27 -20.57 14.01
CA GLU A 461 6.07 -20.69 14.83
C GLU A 461 4.93 -19.86 14.24
N THR A 462 3.70 -20.26 14.58
CA THR A 462 2.51 -19.49 14.23
C THR A 462 2.49 -18.19 15.05
N VAL A 463 2.66 -17.04 14.40
CA VAL A 463 2.56 -15.71 15.04
C VAL A 463 1.23 -14.99 14.79
N ILE A 464 0.47 -15.50 13.85
CA ILE A 464 -0.76 -14.88 13.39
C ILE A 464 -1.67 -15.97 12.86
N TYR A 465 -2.97 -15.76 12.94
CA TYR A 465 -4.01 -16.61 12.40
C TYR A 465 -4.87 -15.80 11.43
N HIS A 466 -5.51 -16.48 10.49
CA HIS A 466 -6.27 -15.87 9.40
C HIS A 466 -7.71 -16.42 9.36
N LEU A 467 -8.71 -15.55 9.23
CA LEU A 467 -10.09 -15.97 9.05
C LEU A 467 -10.35 -16.34 7.59
N TRP A 468 -10.22 -17.61 7.24
CA TRP A 468 -10.32 -18.03 5.83
C TRP A 468 -11.74 -17.97 5.24
N THR A 469 -12.79 -17.83 6.06
CA THR A 469 -14.15 -17.62 5.55
C THR A 469 -14.24 -16.22 4.98
N ARG A 470 -15.03 -16.09 3.91
CA ARG A 470 -15.40 -14.79 3.37
C ARG A 470 -16.91 -14.57 3.35
N SER A 471 -17.71 -15.58 3.71
CA SER A 471 -19.18 -15.55 3.63
C SER A 471 -19.86 -14.52 4.53
N TYR A 472 -19.14 -13.94 5.50
CA TYR A 472 -19.67 -12.94 6.42
C TYR A 472 -19.62 -11.51 5.86
N ARG A 473 -18.92 -11.28 4.76
CA ARG A 473 -18.72 -9.94 4.19
C ARG A 473 -18.81 -9.94 2.67
N PRO A 474 -19.12 -8.79 2.05
CA PRO A 474 -18.98 -8.59 0.62
C PRO A 474 -17.53 -8.74 0.16
N THR A 475 -17.35 -8.98 -1.13
CA THR A 475 -16.02 -9.01 -1.77
C THR A 475 -16.00 -8.03 -2.92
N PHE A 476 -14.83 -7.46 -3.24
CA PHE A 476 -14.70 -6.44 -4.28
C PHE A 476 -15.13 -6.91 -5.68
N TRP A 477 -15.29 -8.22 -5.89
CA TRP A 477 -15.86 -8.81 -7.09
C TRP A 477 -17.28 -8.31 -7.40
N GLU A 478 -18.01 -7.78 -6.41
CA GLU A 478 -19.30 -7.11 -6.65
C GLU A 478 -19.18 -5.88 -7.57
N ASN A 479 -17.98 -5.30 -7.69
CA ASN A 479 -17.69 -4.17 -8.58
C ASN A 479 -17.31 -4.59 -10.01
N ALA A 480 -17.18 -5.89 -10.30
CA ALA A 480 -16.76 -6.37 -11.62
C ALA A 480 -17.70 -5.91 -12.76
N GLY A 481 -18.96 -5.61 -12.46
CA GLY A 481 -19.92 -5.05 -13.41
C GLY A 481 -19.69 -3.58 -13.78
N ASN A 482 -18.83 -2.86 -13.06
CA ASN A 482 -18.52 -1.44 -13.32
C ASN A 482 -17.29 -1.26 -14.23
N ALA A 483 -16.63 -2.35 -14.63
CA ALA A 483 -15.44 -2.34 -15.48
C ALA A 483 -15.78 -2.25 -17.00
N SER A 484 -16.83 -1.50 -17.34
CA SER A 484 -17.33 -1.31 -18.71
C SER A 484 -16.81 -0.04 -19.37
#